data_AF-A0A505H668-F1
#
_entry.id   AF-A0A505H668-F1
#
_cell.length_a   1.000
_cell.length_b   1.000
_cell.length_c   1.000
_cell.angle_alpha   90.00
_cell.angle_beta   90.00
_cell.angle_gamma   90.00
#
_symmetry.space_group_name_H-M   'P 1'
#
loop_
_entity.id
_entity.type
_entity.pdbx_description
1 polymer ?
#
loop_
_entity_poly.entity_id
_entity_poly.type
_entity_poly.pdbx_seq_one_letter_code
_entity_poly.pdbx_strand_id
1 'polypeptide(L)'
;MYELSRVRLYSVGPEPARYQDVTLDFSDIGRPVRFQADTLLEPHQPHRRPSPASVLFLENGGGKSVLLKLIFSVMLPKRRQIVGTTSTRVLENFVLAGDVAHVVLEWMHAETGRLLLTGKVSEWRNNTVSGDPENLATFWYCLRPTEAVRLDTLPFAADRRLVSRVAFRQRLAEKFASDPRLEFFASRQPGEWTRQLDQLGLDPELFRYQREMNADEGEAAGTFTFATD
;
A
#
# COMPACT_ATOMS: atom_id res chain seq x y z
N MET A 1 13.55 -12.01 0.41
CA MET A 1 12.49 -11.50 -0.50
C MET A 1 11.21 -11.27 0.31
N TYR A 2 10.53 -10.15 0.09
CA TYR A 2 9.25 -9.83 0.74
C TYR A 2 8.06 -10.21 -0.13
N GLU A 3 7.00 -10.67 0.50
CA GLU A 3 5.73 -11.04 -0.12
C GLU A 3 4.60 -10.22 0.49
N LEU A 4 3.68 -9.72 -0.33
CA LEU A 4 2.56 -8.92 0.14
C LEU A 4 1.58 -9.82 0.92
N SER A 5 1.43 -9.54 2.21
CA SER A 5 0.63 -10.32 3.15
C SER A 5 -0.77 -9.73 3.32
N ARG A 6 -0.86 -8.43 3.59
CA ARG A 6 -2.14 -7.74 3.80
C ARG A 6 -2.11 -6.33 3.20
N VAL A 7 -3.27 -5.82 2.82
CA VAL A 7 -3.46 -4.45 2.34
C VAL A 7 -4.57 -3.80 3.15
N ARG A 8 -4.27 -2.67 3.80
CA ARG A 8 -5.26 -1.85 4.52
C ARG A 8 -5.50 -0.55 3.75
N LEU A 9 -6.77 -0.28 3.48
CA LEU A 9 -7.25 0.92 2.81
C LEU A 9 -8.22 1.64 3.73
N TYR A 10 -7.99 2.92 3.97
CA TYR A 10 -8.79 3.72 4.88
C TYR A 10 -9.10 5.08 4.27
N SER A 11 -10.39 5.44 4.24
CA SER A 11 -10.90 6.72 3.74
C SER A 11 -10.32 7.12 2.37
N VAL A 12 -10.33 6.20 1.41
CA VAL A 12 -9.69 6.39 0.10
C VAL A 12 -10.50 5.74 -1.03
N GLY A 13 -10.36 6.28 -2.24
CA GLY A 13 -11.08 5.84 -3.44
C GLY A 13 -12.16 6.85 -3.83
N PRO A 14 -12.60 6.79 -5.10
CA PRO A 14 -13.69 7.63 -5.57
C PRO A 14 -15.00 7.19 -4.90
N GLU A 15 -15.98 8.10 -4.83
CA GLU A 15 -17.28 7.85 -4.19
C GLU A 15 -17.97 6.54 -4.60
N PRO A 16 -18.07 6.16 -5.89
CA PRO A 16 -18.72 4.90 -6.30
C PRO A 16 -17.89 3.63 -6.03
N ALA A 17 -16.61 3.76 -5.69
CA ALA A 17 -15.70 2.63 -5.47
C ALA A 17 -14.84 2.86 -4.23
N ARG A 18 -15.52 3.20 -3.14
CA ARG A 18 -14.92 3.72 -1.92
C ARG A 18 -14.39 2.59 -1.03
N TYR A 19 -13.14 2.73 -0.61
CA TYR A 19 -12.53 1.90 0.44
C TYR A 19 -12.54 2.67 1.75
N GLN A 20 -13.66 2.60 2.48
CA GLN A 20 -13.83 3.35 3.73
C GLN A 20 -12.95 2.79 4.83
N ASP A 21 -13.00 1.47 5.04
CA ASP A 21 -12.18 0.78 6.02
C ASP A 21 -12.02 -0.71 5.66
N VAL A 22 -11.16 -1.00 4.68
CA VAL A 22 -11.06 -2.33 4.05
C VAL A 22 -9.68 -2.94 4.30
N THR A 23 -9.67 -4.20 4.78
CA THR A 23 -8.47 -5.03 4.85
C THR A 23 -8.60 -6.19 3.86
N LEU A 24 -7.65 -6.31 2.94
CA LEU A 24 -7.46 -7.52 2.15
C LEU A 24 -6.39 -8.36 2.84
N ASP A 25 -6.72 -9.60 3.15
CA ASP A 25 -5.83 -10.51 3.87
C ASP A 25 -5.48 -11.71 2.99
N PHE A 26 -4.20 -11.87 2.71
CA PHE A 26 -3.64 -12.97 1.95
C PHE A 26 -2.73 -13.84 2.83
N SER A 27 -2.63 -13.55 4.13
CA SER A 27 -1.70 -14.19 5.04
C SER A 27 -2.05 -15.66 5.30
N ASP A 28 -1.06 -16.41 5.79
CA ASP A 28 -1.20 -17.77 6.32
C ASP A 28 -1.74 -18.88 5.40
N ILE A 29 -1.77 -18.67 4.07
CA ILE A 29 -2.24 -19.68 3.10
C ILE A 29 -1.09 -20.47 2.45
N GLY A 30 0.03 -19.83 2.20
CA GLY A 30 1.12 -20.35 1.39
C GLY A 30 1.95 -21.45 2.06
N ARG A 31 3.15 -21.64 1.49
CA ARG A 31 4.14 -22.57 2.05
C ARG A 31 4.63 -22.05 3.41
N PRO A 32 5.03 -22.92 4.34
CA PRO A 32 5.69 -22.49 5.58
C PRO A 32 6.93 -21.64 5.31
N VAL A 33 7.20 -20.69 6.21
CA VAL A 33 8.46 -19.93 6.23
C VAL A 33 9.63 -20.87 6.54
N ARG A 34 10.77 -20.67 5.88
CA ARG A 34 11.92 -21.60 5.95
C ARG A 34 12.62 -21.59 7.31
N PHE A 35 12.87 -20.41 7.88
CA PHE A 35 13.48 -20.25 9.19
C PHE A 35 12.45 -19.63 10.14
N GLN A 36 11.92 -20.47 11.03
CA GLN A 36 11.25 -20.00 12.24
C GLN A 36 12.36 -19.74 13.25
N ALA A 37 12.60 -18.49 13.63
CA ALA A 37 13.54 -18.21 14.72
C ALA A 37 13.04 -18.97 15.97
N ASP A 38 13.93 -19.81 16.52
CA ASP A 38 13.67 -20.74 17.62
C ASP A 38 12.71 -20.17 18.67
N THR A 39 11.47 -20.63 18.63
CA THR A 39 10.57 -20.58 19.79
C THR A 39 10.46 -22.02 20.28
N LEU A 40 11.49 -22.45 21.02
CA LEU A 40 11.63 -23.79 21.62
C LEU A 40 10.56 -24.11 22.68
N LEU A 41 9.45 -23.37 22.78
CA LEU A 41 8.57 -23.43 23.94
C LEU A 41 7.06 -23.59 23.68
N GLU A 42 6.52 -23.46 22.46
CA GLU A 42 5.10 -23.76 22.24
C GLU A 42 4.82 -24.35 20.85
N PRO A 43 3.86 -25.30 20.71
CA PRO A 43 3.40 -25.81 19.42
C PRO A 43 2.56 -24.74 18.72
N HIS A 44 3.21 -23.68 18.24
CA HIS A 44 2.58 -22.71 17.35
C HIS A 44 2.66 -23.23 15.92
N GLN A 45 1.52 -23.17 15.22
CA GLN A 45 1.46 -23.51 13.81
C GLN A 45 2.53 -22.69 13.06
N PRO A 46 3.38 -23.32 12.23
CA PRO A 46 4.47 -22.61 11.58
C PRO A 46 3.89 -21.47 10.75
N HIS A 47 4.39 -20.25 10.94
CA HIS A 47 3.95 -19.09 10.17
C HIS A 47 4.01 -19.43 8.67
N ARG A 48 2.89 -19.23 7.99
CA ARG A 48 2.76 -19.54 6.58
C ARG A 48 2.95 -18.26 5.78
N ARG A 49 3.64 -18.40 4.65
CA ARG A 49 3.77 -17.31 3.68
C ARG A 49 2.39 -16.89 3.18
N PRO A 50 2.25 -15.66 2.64
CA PRO A 50 1.03 -15.25 1.99
C PRO A 50 0.65 -16.18 0.82
N SER A 51 -0.60 -16.08 0.39
CA SER A 51 -1.09 -16.78 -0.80
C SER A 51 -0.21 -16.43 -2.01
N PRO A 52 0.32 -17.42 -2.75
CA PRO A 52 1.15 -17.15 -3.92
C PRO A 52 0.37 -16.50 -5.08
N ALA A 53 -0.96 -16.67 -5.10
CA ALA A 53 -1.85 -16.06 -6.07
C ALA A 53 -3.22 -15.80 -5.44
N SER A 54 -3.84 -14.68 -5.80
CA SER A 54 -5.17 -14.29 -5.34
C SER A 54 -5.96 -13.72 -6.50
N VAL A 55 -7.23 -14.10 -6.63
CA VAL A 55 -8.15 -13.57 -7.64
C VAL A 55 -9.17 -12.68 -6.96
N LEU A 56 -9.26 -11.42 -7.40
CA LEU A 56 -10.25 -10.47 -6.92
C LEU A 56 -11.39 -10.33 -7.93
N PHE A 57 -12.59 -10.70 -7.50
CA PHE A 57 -13.83 -10.51 -8.25
C PHE A 57 -14.57 -9.28 -7.72
N LEU A 58 -14.86 -8.35 -8.60
CA LEU A 58 -15.64 -7.14 -8.34
C LEU A 58 -16.50 -6.86 -9.57
N GLU A 59 -17.64 -6.23 -9.37
CA GLU A 59 -18.47 -5.71 -10.46
C GLU A 59 -17.71 -4.66 -11.27
N ASN A 60 -18.17 -4.40 -12.50
CA ASN A 60 -17.64 -3.31 -13.31
C ASN A 60 -17.81 -1.98 -12.58
N GLY A 61 -16.72 -1.23 -12.44
CA GLY A 61 -16.69 -0.01 -11.64
C GLY A 61 -16.49 -0.21 -10.13
N GLY A 62 -16.50 -1.46 -9.63
CA GLY A 62 -16.33 -1.79 -8.21
C GLY A 62 -14.95 -1.51 -7.61
N GLY A 63 -14.04 -0.90 -8.37
CA GLY A 63 -12.77 -0.38 -7.83
C GLY A 63 -11.55 -1.28 -7.99
N LYS A 64 -11.59 -2.37 -8.77
CA LYS A 64 -10.42 -3.24 -9.01
C LYS A 64 -9.19 -2.46 -9.51
N SER A 65 -9.38 -1.63 -10.53
CA SER A 65 -8.29 -0.79 -11.06
C SER A 65 -7.87 0.32 -10.09
N VAL A 66 -8.80 0.80 -9.26
CA VAL A 66 -8.49 1.77 -8.20
C VAL A 66 -7.58 1.13 -7.15
N LEU A 67 -7.90 -0.09 -6.69
CA LEU A 67 -7.09 -0.85 -5.75
C LEU A 67 -5.64 -0.99 -6.23
N LEU A 68 -5.44 -1.44 -7.47
CA LEU A 68 -4.10 -1.61 -8.04
C LEU A 68 -3.33 -0.29 -8.06
N LYS A 69 -3.98 0.80 -8.48
CA LYS A 69 -3.37 2.15 -8.47
C LYS A 69 -3.01 2.61 -7.06
N LEU A 70 -3.83 2.30 -6.05
CA LEU A 70 -3.55 2.64 -4.66
C LEU A 70 -2.33 1.88 -4.13
N ILE A 71 -2.25 0.56 -4.36
CA ILE A 71 -1.09 -0.27 -3.99
C ILE A 71 0.18 0.27 -4.67
N PHE A 72 0.13 0.50 -5.99
CA PHE A 72 1.26 1.07 -6.73
C PHE A 72 1.64 2.47 -6.26
N SER A 73 0.71 3.26 -5.72
CA SER A 73 1.03 4.60 -5.21
C SER A 73 1.97 4.59 -3.99
N VAL A 74 2.03 3.47 -3.27
CA VAL A 74 3.00 3.26 -2.19
C VAL A 74 4.36 2.85 -2.77
N MET A 75 4.38 1.96 -3.76
CA MET A 75 5.61 1.37 -4.31
C MET A 75 6.30 2.26 -5.37
N LEU A 76 5.53 3.03 -6.12
CA LEU A 76 5.97 3.85 -7.26
C LEU A 76 5.57 5.31 -7.00
N PRO A 77 6.29 6.02 -6.12
CA PRO A 77 5.92 7.37 -5.70
C PRO A 77 6.09 8.42 -6.81
N LYS A 78 6.84 8.11 -7.89
CA LYS A 78 7.03 9.02 -9.02
C LYS A 78 5.83 8.95 -9.97
N ARG A 79 5.16 10.10 -10.17
CA ARG A 79 3.91 10.26 -10.94
C ARG A 79 3.90 9.64 -12.36
N ARG A 80 5.06 9.43 -12.98
CA ARG A 80 5.20 8.86 -14.35
C ARG A 80 5.17 7.33 -14.42
N GLN A 81 5.02 6.63 -13.29
CA GLN A 81 5.17 5.17 -13.24
C GLN A 81 3.88 4.41 -12.86
N ILE A 82 2.72 5.07 -12.76
CA ILE A 82 1.46 4.41 -12.38
C ILE A 82 0.86 3.68 -13.61
N VAL A 83 0.62 2.38 -13.46
CA VAL A 83 0.15 1.46 -14.51
C VAL A 83 -1.24 1.87 -15.06
N GLY A 84 -1.38 1.83 -16.39
CA GLY A 84 -2.69 1.81 -17.08
C GLY A 84 -3.36 3.16 -17.33
N THR A 85 -2.68 4.29 -17.15
CA THR A 85 -3.21 5.60 -17.54
C THR A 85 -2.14 6.56 -18.05
N THR A 86 -2.38 7.17 -19.22
CA THR A 86 -1.64 8.34 -19.74
C THR A 86 -1.79 9.58 -18.86
N SER A 87 -2.67 9.54 -17.85
CA SER A 87 -2.95 10.64 -16.93
C SER A 87 -2.20 10.48 -15.61
N THR A 88 -1.34 11.45 -15.31
CA THR A 88 -0.55 11.57 -14.08
C THR A 88 -1.35 12.06 -12.86
N ARG A 89 -2.67 12.33 -13.03
CA ARG A 89 -3.57 12.98 -12.04
C ARG A 89 -4.53 12.04 -11.29
N VAL A 90 -4.32 10.73 -11.39
CA VAL A 90 -5.38 9.77 -11.01
C VAL A 90 -5.53 9.60 -9.50
N LEU A 91 -4.46 9.79 -8.73
CA LEU A 91 -4.49 9.57 -7.28
C LEU A 91 -5.18 10.71 -6.52
N GLU A 92 -5.11 11.95 -7.02
CA GLU A 92 -5.84 13.08 -6.43
C GLU A 92 -7.36 12.85 -6.46
N ASN A 93 -7.86 12.23 -7.52
CA ASN A 93 -9.28 11.90 -7.68
C ASN A 93 -9.78 10.83 -6.70
N PHE A 94 -8.88 10.20 -5.92
CA PHE A 94 -9.22 9.17 -4.95
C PHE A 94 -9.20 9.68 -3.51
N VAL A 95 -8.94 10.96 -3.29
CA VAL A 95 -9.00 11.61 -1.97
C VAL A 95 -10.09 12.68 -2.04
N LEU A 96 -11.15 12.51 -1.26
CA LEU A 96 -12.27 13.44 -1.22
C LEU A 96 -12.02 14.57 -0.21
N ALA A 97 -12.89 15.58 -0.21
CA ALA A 97 -12.86 16.63 0.81
C ALA A 97 -13.08 16.01 2.20
N GLY A 98 -12.33 16.46 3.20
CA GLY A 98 -12.38 15.92 4.56
C GLY A 98 -11.65 14.60 4.79
N ASP A 99 -11.09 13.98 3.75
CA ASP A 99 -10.39 12.70 3.88
C ASP A 99 -9.00 12.82 4.49
N VAL A 100 -8.67 11.80 5.28
CA VAL A 100 -7.30 11.39 5.53
C VAL A 100 -7.13 9.99 4.95
N ALA A 101 -6.65 9.93 3.71
CA ALA A 101 -6.52 8.69 2.96
C ALA A 101 -5.27 7.92 3.42
N HIS A 102 -5.45 6.66 3.82
CA HIS A 102 -4.35 5.75 4.12
C HIS A 102 -4.36 4.55 3.17
N VAL A 103 -3.19 4.24 2.63
CA VAL A 103 -2.90 2.98 1.94
C VAL A 103 -1.70 2.35 2.64
N VAL A 104 -1.89 1.17 3.21
CA VAL A 104 -0.85 0.47 3.99
C VAL A 104 -0.70 -0.95 3.48
N LEU A 105 0.54 -1.35 3.23
CA LEU A 105 0.94 -2.65 2.73
C LEU A 105 1.73 -3.36 3.82
N GLU A 106 1.29 -4.54 4.22
CA GLU A 106 2.05 -5.42 5.10
C GLU A 106 2.75 -6.48 4.28
N TRP A 107 4.06 -6.60 4.49
CA TRP A 107 4.93 -7.53 3.80
C TRP A 107 5.49 -8.55 4.78
N MET A 108 5.58 -9.80 4.35
CA MET A 108 6.27 -10.86 5.08
C MET A 108 7.58 -11.22 4.37
N HIS A 109 8.69 -11.27 5.12
CA HIS A 109 9.92 -11.82 4.58
C HIS A 109 9.81 -13.35 4.44
N ALA A 110 9.89 -13.87 3.21
CA ALA A 110 9.58 -15.27 2.89
C ALA A 110 10.46 -16.31 3.63
N GLU A 111 11.65 -15.91 4.07
CA GLU A 111 12.59 -16.81 4.75
C GLU A 111 12.54 -16.70 6.27
N THR A 112 12.28 -15.50 6.81
CA THR A 112 12.40 -15.22 8.25
C THR A 112 11.06 -14.95 8.93
N GLY A 113 9.99 -14.78 8.15
CA GLY A 113 8.65 -14.42 8.65
C GLY A 113 8.54 -12.99 9.17
N ARG A 114 9.64 -12.23 9.21
CA ARG A 114 9.64 -10.85 9.73
C ARG A 114 8.73 -9.96 8.90
N LEU A 115 7.86 -9.23 9.60
CA LEU A 115 6.93 -8.30 8.97
C LEU A 115 7.58 -6.93 8.70
N LEU A 116 7.01 -6.22 7.75
CA LEU A 116 7.35 -4.85 7.39
C LEU A 116 6.06 -4.15 6.94
N LEU A 117 5.78 -2.97 7.47
CA LEU A 117 4.74 -2.11 6.94
C LEU A 117 5.37 -1.05 6.05
N THR A 118 4.76 -0.82 4.90
CA THR A 118 4.95 0.40 4.12
C THR A 118 3.60 1.08 3.96
N GLY A 119 3.58 2.41 3.97
CA GLY A 119 2.33 3.12 3.84
C GLY A 119 2.47 4.50 3.25
N LYS A 120 1.34 5.01 2.77
CA LYS A 120 1.18 6.34 2.23
C LYS A 120 -0.03 6.99 2.89
N VAL A 121 0.13 8.25 3.28
CA VAL A 121 -0.96 9.07 3.82
C VAL A 121 -1.11 10.32 2.98
N SER A 122 -2.33 10.61 2.54
CA SER A 122 -2.67 11.76 1.70
C SER A 122 -3.87 12.52 2.28
N GLU A 123 -3.77 13.84 2.32
CA GLU A 123 -4.78 14.74 2.90
C GLU A 123 -4.74 16.07 2.15
N TRP A 124 -5.91 16.57 1.74
CA TRP A 124 -6.01 17.90 1.11
C TRP A 124 -5.76 18.99 2.15
N ARG A 125 -4.96 20.00 1.78
CA ARG A 125 -4.81 21.19 2.62
C ARG A 125 -6.19 21.82 2.87
N ASN A 126 -6.43 22.23 4.12
CA ASN A 126 -7.70 22.80 4.57
C ASN A 126 -8.92 21.88 4.36
N ASN A 127 -8.71 20.58 4.13
CA ASN A 127 -9.76 19.59 3.91
C ASN A 127 -10.65 19.85 2.67
N THR A 128 -10.18 20.66 1.72
CA THR A 128 -10.94 21.01 0.50
C THR A 128 -10.21 20.53 -0.74
N VAL A 129 -10.93 19.87 -1.64
CA VAL A 129 -10.38 19.44 -2.94
C VAL A 129 -9.92 20.67 -3.72
N SER A 130 -8.73 20.59 -4.31
CA SER A 130 -8.16 21.66 -5.13
C SER A 130 -7.92 21.18 -6.55
N GLY A 131 -8.07 22.08 -7.52
CA GLY A 131 -7.63 21.84 -8.90
C GLY A 131 -6.11 21.82 -9.05
N ASP A 132 -5.36 22.28 -8.03
CA ASP A 132 -3.91 22.18 -7.96
C ASP A 132 -3.50 20.93 -7.15
N PRO A 133 -2.92 19.91 -7.82
CA PRO A 133 -2.40 18.69 -7.19
C PRO A 133 -1.40 18.91 -6.05
N GLU A 134 -0.65 20.01 -6.06
CA GLU A 134 0.35 20.29 -5.04
C GLU A 134 -0.27 20.60 -3.67
N ASN A 135 -1.59 20.85 -3.64
CA ASN A 135 -2.35 20.99 -2.40
C ASN A 135 -2.73 19.66 -1.75
N LEU A 136 -2.54 18.52 -2.44
CA LEU A 136 -2.68 17.20 -1.82
C LEU A 136 -1.40 16.85 -1.08
N ALA A 137 -1.37 17.14 0.21
CA ALA A 137 -0.20 16.89 1.04
C ALA A 137 -0.06 15.38 1.30
N THR A 138 1.12 14.84 1.02
CA THR A 138 1.39 13.40 1.13
C THR A 138 2.69 13.14 1.88
N PHE A 139 2.76 12.00 2.58
CA PHE A 139 4.03 11.41 2.99
C PHE A 139 3.95 9.88 2.92
N TRP A 140 5.10 9.25 2.80
CA TRP A 140 5.28 7.80 2.87
C TRP A 140 6.03 7.43 4.14
N TYR A 141 5.83 6.20 4.59
CA TYR A 141 6.51 5.68 5.77
C TYR A 141 6.73 4.18 5.68
N CYS A 142 7.71 3.69 6.44
CA CYS A 142 7.85 2.28 6.76
C CYS A 142 8.10 2.09 8.25
N LEU A 143 7.77 0.89 8.75
CA LEU A 143 8.08 0.45 10.10
C LEU A 143 8.05 -1.07 10.22
N ARG A 144 8.71 -1.60 11.24
CA ARG A 144 8.61 -2.99 11.67
C ARG A 144 7.50 -3.13 12.70
N PRO A 145 6.43 -3.90 12.43
CA PRO A 145 5.39 -4.14 13.44
C PRO A 145 5.95 -4.63 14.77
N THR A 146 5.41 -4.10 15.85
CA THR A 146 5.62 -4.56 17.22
C THR A 146 4.27 -4.92 17.83
N GLU A 147 4.23 -5.46 19.05
CA GLU A 147 2.96 -5.77 19.72
C GLU A 147 2.05 -4.54 19.86
N ALA A 148 2.63 -3.36 20.11
CA ALA A 148 1.90 -2.12 20.28
C ALA A 148 1.49 -1.46 18.94
N VAL A 149 2.17 -1.80 17.83
CA VAL A 149 1.96 -1.18 16.52
C VAL A 149 1.94 -2.24 15.44
N ARG A 150 0.74 -2.58 14.98
CA ARG A 150 0.45 -3.54 13.91
C ARG A 150 -0.48 -2.87 12.91
N LEU A 151 -0.68 -3.49 11.74
CA LEU A 151 -1.61 -3.00 10.73
C LEU A 151 -2.98 -2.64 11.30
N ASP A 152 -3.49 -3.49 12.19
CA ASP A 152 -4.82 -3.38 12.80
C ASP A 152 -4.90 -2.34 13.92
N THR A 153 -3.77 -1.93 14.49
CA THR A 153 -3.69 -0.97 15.61
C THR A 153 -3.17 0.40 15.18
N LEU A 154 -3.01 0.63 13.87
CA LEU A 154 -2.61 1.92 13.34
C LEU A 154 -3.65 2.99 13.70
N PRO A 155 -3.21 4.20 14.13
CA PRO A 155 -4.10 5.21 14.69
C PRO A 155 -4.80 6.03 13.59
N PHE A 156 -5.58 5.40 12.71
CA PHE A 156 -6.30 6.09 11.63
C PHE A 156 -7.39 7.02 12.16
N ALA A 157 -8.03 6.64 13.27
CA ALA A 157 -9.05 7.42 13.95
C ALA A 157 -8.83 7.42 15.46
N ALA A 158 -9.31 8.47 16.13
CA ALA A 158 -9.44 8.55 17.58
C ALA A 158 -10.80 9.21 17.90
N ASP A 159 -11.52 8.67 18.87
CA ASP A 159 -12.84 9.18 19.28
C ASP A 159 -13.81 9.36 18.10
N ARG A 160 -13.82 8.38 17.18
CA ARG A 160 -14.60 8.37 15.92
C ARG A 160 -14.27 9.50 14.94
N ARG A 161 -13.15 10.21 15.14
CA ARG A 161 -12.65 11.24 14.22
C ARG A 161 -11.38 10.78 13.54
N LEU A 162 -11.25 11.13 12.27
CA LEU A 162 -10.02 10.90 11.50
C LEU A 162 -8.85 11.62 12.16
N VAL A 163 -7.74 10.92 12.28
CA VAL A 163 -6.49 11.51 12.74
C VAL A 163 -5.83 12.18 11.55
N SER A 164 -5.60 13.49 11.63
CA SER A 164 -4.97 14.23 10.53
C SER A 164 -3.62 13.64 10.13
N ARG A 165 -3.20 13.87 8.88
CA ARG A 165 -1.91 13.37 8.36
C ARG A 165 -0.73 13.77 9.27
N VAL A 166 -0.76 15.00 9.78
CA VAL A 166 0.29 15.53 10.67
C VAL A 166 0.27 14.80 12.02
N ALA A 167 -0.91 14.66 12.63
CA ALA A 167 -1.06 13.98 13.91
C ALA A 167 -0.73 12.48 13.82
N PHE A 168 -1.09 11.82 12.71
CA PHE A 168 -0.76 10.41 12.48
C PHE A 168 0.76 10.21 12.45
N ARG A 169 1.48 11.05 11.71
CA ARG A 169 2.95 11.01 11.66
C ARG A 169 3.57 11.24 13.04
N GLN A 170 3.04 12.20 13.79
CA GLN A 170 3.50 12.50 15.15
C GLN A 170 3.31 11.29 16.08
N ARG A 171 2.12 10.67 16.08
CA ARG A 171 1.82 9.49 16.90
C ARG A 171 2.74 8.32 16.60
N LEU A 172 3.09 8.09 15.33
CA LEU A 172 4.07 7.06 14.96
C LEU A 172 5.49 7.40 15.43
N ALA A 173 5.89 8.66 15.35
CA ALA A 173 7.19 9.10 15.87
C ALA A 173 7.28 8.96 17.40
N GLU A 174 6.20 9.27 18.13
CA GLU A 174 6.11 9.06 19.58
C GLU A 174 6.21 7.57 19.94
N LYS A 175 5.51 6.70 19.19
CA LYS A 175 5.61 5.24 19.36
C LYS A 175 7.02 4.73 19.08
N PHE A 176 7.70 5.24 18.05
CA PHE A 176 9.09 4.91 17.77
C PHE A 176 10.05 5.38 18.87
N ALA A 177 9.84 6.57 19.42
CA ALA A 177 10.63 7.07 20.54
C ALA A 177 10.50 6.17 21.79
N SER A 178 9.32 5.59 22.01
CA SER A 178 9.09 4.62 23.10
C SER A 178 9.59 3.20 22.79
N ASP A 179 9.61 2.80 21.52
CA ASP A 179 10.05 1.48 21.08
C ASP A 179 10.86 1.57 19.78
N PRO A 180 12.20 1.70 19.87
CA PRO A 180 13.08 1.81 18.71
C PRO A 180 13.06 0.60 17.77
N ARG A 181 12.56 -0.57 18.23
CA ARG A 181 12.37 -1.76 17.38
C ARG A 181 11.35 -1.55 16.26
N LEU A 182 10.53 -0.49 16.36
CA LEU A 182 9.60 -0.07 15.32
C LEU A 182 10.33 0.36 14.03
N GLU A 183 11.61 0.76 14.11
CA GLU A 183 12.43 1.16 12.94
C GLU A 183 11.67 2.15 12.03
N PHE A 184 11.00 3.13 12.63
CA PHE A 184 10.11 4.04 11.88
C PHE A 184 10.91 5.01 11.03
N PHE A 185 10.55 5.08 9.75
CA PHE A 185 11.04 6.08 8.81
C PHE A 185 9.87 6.72 8.07
N ALA A 186 9.94 8.02 7.80
CA ALA A 186 8.93 8.73 7.02
C ALA A 186 9.55 9.84 6.16
N SER A 187 9.08 9.96 4.92
CA SER A 187 9.53 11.00 3.99
C SER A 187 8.38 11.61 3.20
N ARG A 188 8.54 12.87 2.81
CA ARG A 188 7.68 13.58 1.86
C ARG A 188 8.27 13.61 0.45
N GLN A 189 9.52 13.18 0.29
CA GLN A 189 10.26 13.27 -0.96
C GLN A 189 10.20 11.91 -1.70
N PRO A 190 9.61 11.84 -2.90
CA PRO A 190 9.53 10.59 -3.66
C PRO A 190 10.87 9.90 -3.88
N GLY A 191 11.95 10.66 -4.13
CA GLY A 191 13.28 10.09 -4.36
C GLY A 191 13.92 9.51 -3.09
N GLU A 192 13.64 10.07 -1.92
CA GLU A 192 14.10 9.51 -0.65
C GLU A 192 13.33 8.24 -0.32
N TRP A 193 12.02 8.23 -0.56
CA TRP A 193 11.20 7.04 -0.38
C TRP A 193 11.59 5.89 -1.33
N THR A 194 11.87 6.18 -2.61
CA THR A 194 12.39 5.16 -3.55
C THR A 194 13.68 4.53 -3.01
N ARG A 195 14.65 5.33 -2.56
CA ARG A 195 15.89 4.80 -1.97
C ARG A 195 15.63 3.95 -0.71
N GLN A 196 14.65 4.33 0.10
CA GLN A 196 14.29 3.55 1.29
C GLN A 196 13.69 2.19 0.91
N LEU A 197 12.83 2.14 -0.11
CA LEU A 197 12.29 0.87 -0.63
C LEU A 197 13.40 -0.05 -1.13
N ASP A 198 14.37 0.49 -1.87
CA ASP A 198 15.54 -0.26 -2.34
C ASP A 198 16.36 -0.83 -1.17
N GLN A 199 16.62 -0.03 -0.13
CA GLN A 199 17.33 -0.48 1.08
C GLN A 199 16.59 -1.59 1.84
N LEU A 200 15.26 -1.57 1.81
CA LEU A 200 14.43 -2.62 2.41
C LEU A 200 14.35 -3.89 1.55
N GLY A 201 14.92 -3.88 0.34
CA GLY A 201 14.80 -4.97 -0.63
C GLY A 201 13.38 -5.10 -1.21
N LEU A 202 12.61 -4.01 -1.16
CA LEU A 202 11.30 -3.90 -1.83
C LEU A 202 11.52 -3.24 -3.19
N ASP A 203 12.03 -4.00 -4.16
CA ASP A 203 12.37 -3.48 -5.48
C ASP A 203 11.09 -3.07 -6.25
N PRO A 204 10.90 -1.76 -6.54
CA PRO A 204 9.77 -1.29 -7.34
C PRO A 204 9.87 -1.72 -8.82
N GLU A 205 11.05 -2.08 -9.31
CA GLU A 205 11.33 -2.42 -10.72
C GLU A 205 10.87 -3.84 -11.09
N LEU A 206 10.66 -4.74 -10.12
CA LEU A 206 10.00 -6.03 -10.35
C LEU A 206 8.59 -5.86 -10.95
N PHE A 207 7.90 -4.77 -10.61
CA PHE A 207 6.61 -4.40 -11.23
C PHE A 207 6.75 -3.84 -12.65
N ARG A 208 7.94 -3.31 -13.02
CA ARG A 208 8.23 -2.85 -14.39
C ARG A 208 8.49 -4.01 -15.34
N TYR A 209 9.13 -5.09 -14.89
CA TYR A 209 9.32 -6.28 -15.74
C TYR A 209 7.99 -6.97 -16.09
N GLN A 210 7.04 -7.02 -15.16
CA GLN A 210 5.67 -7.45 -15.46
C GLN A 210 4.97 -6.53 -16.47
N ARG A 211 5.32 -5.23 -16.54
CA ARG A 211 4.79 -4.29 -17.55
C ARG A 211 5.33 -4.60 -18.95
N GLU A 212 6.61 -4.91 -19.08
CA GLU A 212 7.21 -5.26 -20.38
C GLU A 212 6.68 -6.60 -20.88
N MET A 213 6.45 -7.59 -20.00
CA MET A 213 5.82 -8.86 -20.38
C MET A 213 4.30 -8.77 -20.66
N ASN A 214 3.54 -7.94 -19.93
CA ASN A 214 2.09 -7.78 -20.12
C ASN A 214 1.73 -6.74 -21.21
N ALA A 215 2.67 -5.91 -21.67
CA ALA A 215 2.46 -5.00 -22.80
C ALA A 215 2.19 -5.79 -24.09
N ASP A 216 2.80 -6.96 -24.25
CA ASP A 216 2.55 -7.87 -25.39
C ASP A 216 1.16 -8.54 -25.31
N GLU A 217 0.56 -8.72 -24.13
CA GLU A 217 -0.81 -9.22 -24.00
C GLU A 217 -1.88 -8.14 -24.30
N GLY A 218 -1.55 -6.86 -24.08
CA GLY A 218 -2.45 -5.73 -24.34
C GLY A 218 -2.64 -5.40 -25.83
N GLU A 219 -1.74 -5.84 -26.70
CA GLU A 219 -1.87 -5.66 -28.16
C GLU A 219 -2.92 -6.62 -28.76
N ALA A 220 -3.22 -7.75 -28.12
CA ALA A 220 -4.28 -8.67 -28.56
C ALA A 220 -5.68 -8.07 -28.42
N ALA A 221 -5.89 -7.09 -27.52
CA ALA A 221 -7.17 -6.38 -27.42
C ALA A 221 -7.34 -5.29 -28.51
N GLY A 222 -6.24 -4.84 -29.12
CA GLY A 222 -6.26 -3.91 -30.26
C GLY A 222 -6.49 -4.61 -31.61
N THR A 223 -6.30 -5.93 -31.69
CA THR A 223 -6.45 -6.72 -32.92
C THR A 223 -7.91 -7.03 -33.27
N PHE A 224 -8.87 -6.73 -32.39
CA PHE A 224 -10.31 -6.93 -32.64
C PHE A 224 -11.06 -5.62 -32.87
N THR A 225 -10.57 -4.80 -33.81
CA THR A 225 -11.42 -3.81 -34.46
C THR A 225 -11.53 -4.21 -35.92
N PHE A 226 -12.52 -5.04 -36.25
CA PHE A 226 -12.87 -5.25 -37.64
C PHE A 226 -13.41 -3.93 -38.19
N ALA A 227 -12.79 -3.42 -39.25
CA ALA A 227 -13.38 -2.35 -40.03
C ALA A 227 -14.68 -2.89 -40.64
N THR A 228 -15.81 -2.32 -40.25
CA THR A 228 -17.05 -2.47 -40.99
C THR A 228 -17.04 -1.42 -42.10
N ASP A 229 -16.97 -1.91 -43.34
CA ASP A 229 -17.39 -1.17 -44.55
C ASP A 229 -18.89 -0.81 -44.47
#